data_AF-A0A7W4ES55-F1
#
_entry.id   AF-A0A7W4ES55-F1
#
_cell.length_a   1.000
_cell.length_b   1.000
_cell.length_c   1.000
_cell.angle_alpha   90.00
_cell.angle_beta   90.00
_cell.angle_gamma   90.00
#
_symmetry.space_group_name_H-M   'P 1'
#
loop_
_entity.id
_entity.type
_entity.pdbx_description
1 polymer ?
#
loop_
_entity_poly.entity_id
_entity_poly.type
_entity_poly.pdbx_seq_one_letter_code
_entity_poly.pdbx_strand_id
1 'polypeptide(L)'
;MSFIQRAWLYITRKKLKTLILLAILLCMSTIMLSGFAIKHSTDAAAQSLDKTLKAGFTLGNNPRTNPGTARGSGTVSNKDIDAVKNLEGVTDYVKRQNATVDFINTKLVPLPSGGSGYDAEKDKQFGNAATIIGVNKSESEKKFRAESLKLIAGRHITENDSH
;
A
#
# COMPACT_ATOMS: atom_id res chain seq x y z
N MET A 1 -50.11 -3.84 -39.53
CA MET A 1 -48.64 -4.04 -39.48
C MET A 1 -48.03 -3.07 -38.49
N SER A 2 -47.27 -3.58 -37.53
CA SER A 2 -46.62 -2.79 -36.47
C SER A 2 -45.50 -1.91 -37.05
N PHE A 3 -45.26 -0.75 -36.44
CA PHE A 3 -44.16 0.15 -36.77
C PHE A 3 -42.79 -0.55 -36.77
N ILE A 4 -42.57 -1.47 -35.82
CA ILE A 4 -41.33 -2.25 -35.69
C ILE A 4 -41.12 -3.16 -36.91
N GLN A 5 -42.19 -3.79 -37.41
CA GLN A 5 -42.12 -4.66 -38.59
C GLN A 5 -41.79 -3.85 -39.86
N ARG A 6 -42.31 -2.63 -39.98
CA ARG A 6 -41.99 -1.74 -41.10
C ARG A 6 -40.53 -1.28 -41.06
N ALA A 7 -40.01 -0.96 -39.88
CA ALA A 7 -38.60 -0.61 -39.68
C ALA A 7 -37.67 -1.78 -40.04
N TRP A 8 -38.02 -3.01 -39.63
CA TRP A 8 -37.25 -4.22 -39.95
C TRP A 8 -37.17 -4.48 -41.47
N LEU A 9 -38.31 -4.40 -42.17
CA LEU A 9 -38.36 -4.53 -43.63
C LEU A 9 -37.55 -3.44 -44.35
N TYR A 10 -37.47 -2.24 -43.78
CA TYR A 10 -36.68 -1.15 -44.34
C TYR A 10 -35.18 -1.40 -44.21
N ILE A 11 -34.74 -1.89 -43.05
CA ILE A 11 -33.34 -2.28 -42.76
C ILE A 11 -32.89 -3.39 -43.71
N THR A 12 -33.71 -4.44 -43.88
CA THR A 12 -33.36 -5.58 -44.74
C THR A 12 -33.39 -5.24 -46.24
N ARG A 13 -34.20 -4.27 -46.67
CA ARG A 13 -34.24 -3.79 -48.06
C ARG A 13 -33.07 -2.89 -48.43
N LYS A 14 -32.54 -2.07 -47.50
CA LYS A 14 -31.47 -1.09 -47.76
C LYS A 14 -30.15 -1.48 -47.08
N LYS A 15 -29.71 -2.73 -47.27
CA LYS A 15 -28.56 -3.32 -46.55
C LYS A 15 -27.30 -2.46 -46.55
N LEU A 16 -26.89 -1.91 -47.70
CA LEU A 16 -25.66 -1.10 -47.78
C LEU A 16 -25.75 0.21 -46.97
N LYS A 17 -26.84 0.96 -47.11
CA LYS A 17 -27.03 2.22 -46.37
C LYS A 17 -27.12 1.97 -44.87
N THR A 18 -27.83 0.92 -44.45
CA THR A 18 -27.95 0.57 -43.03
C THR A 18 -26.63 0.06 -42.46
N LEU A 19 -25.84 -0.70 -43.22
CA LEU A 19 -24.52 -1.18 -42.79
C LEU A 19 -23.55 -0.02 -42.55
N ILE A 20 -23.50 0.97 -43.45
CA ILE A 20 -22.67 2.17 -43.29
C ILE A 20 -23.06 2.92 -42.02
N LEU A 21 -24.37 3.09 -41.79
CA LEU A 21 -24.88 3.81 -40.61
C LEU A 21 -24.56 3.06 -39.31
N LEU A 22 -24.69 1.73 -39.32
CA LEU A 22 -24.30 0.87 -38.20
C LEU A 22 -22.79 0.96 -37.93
N ALA A 23 -21.95 0.93 -38.97
CA ALA A 23 -20.51 1.00 -38.83
C ALA A 23 -20.05 2.33 -38.20
N ILE A 24 -20.63 3.46 -38.62
CA ILE A 24 -20.33 4.78 -38.03
C ILE A 24 -20.71 4.78 -36.54
N LEU A 25 -21.90 4.29 -36.20
CA LEU A 25 -22.38 4.26 -34.83
C LEU A 25 -21.55 3.30 -33.95
N LEU A 26 -21.13 2.16 -34.50
CA LEU A 26 -20.25 1.21 -33.85
C LEU A 26 -18.87 1.84 -33.57
N CYS A 27 -18.27 2.52 -34.55
CA CYS A 27 -17.00 3.22 -34.39
C CYS A 27 -17.09 4.29 -33.29
N MET A 28 -18.12 5.14 -33.32
CA MET A 28 -18.32 6.16 -32.28
C MET A 28 -18.49 5.53 -30.89
N SER A 29 -19.31 4.49 -30.78
CA SER A 29 -19.55 3.78 -29.52
C SER A 29 -18.28 3.13 -28.97
N THR A 30 -17.47 2.53 -29.86
CA THR A 30 -16.22 1.87 -29.47
C THR A 30 -15.19 2.88 -28.97
N ILE A 31 -15.08 4.04 -29.63
CA ILE A 31 -14.19 5.13 -29.20
C ILE A 31 -14.62 5.65 -27.82
N MET A 32 -15.91 5.92 -27.62
CA MET A 32 -16.43 6.37 -26.32
C MET A 32 -16.18 5.34 -25.22
N LEU A 33 -16.49 4.07 -25.47
CA LEU A 33 -16.30 2.99 -24.49
C LEU A 33 -14.82 2.79 -24.14
N SER A 34 -13.93 2.88 -25.15
CA SER A 34 -12.49 2.82 -24.93
C SER A 34 -12.01 3.98 -24.06
N GLY A 35 -12.51 5.20 -24.31
CA GLY A 35 -12.22 6.36 -23.47
C GLY A 35 -12.66 6.17 -22.02
N PHE A 36 -13.86 5.64 -21.79
CA PHE A 36 -14.33 5.31 -20.44
C PHE A 36 -13.51 4.21 -19.78
N ALA A 37 -13.14 3.16 -20.51
CA ALA A 37 -12.32 2.08 -19.99
C ALA A 37 -10.92 2.56 -19.60
N ILE A 38 -10.28 3.38 -20.45
CA ILE A 38 -8.99 4.00 -20.16
C ILE A 38 -9.09 4.90 -18.93
N LYS A 39 -10.10 5.79 -18.88
CA LYS A 39 -10.31 6.67 -17.72
C LYS A 39 -10.46 5.86 -16.43
N HIS A 40 -11.32 4.86 -16.43
CA HIS A 40 -11.53 4.00 -15.28
C HIS A 40 -10.24 3.29 -14.84
N SER A 41 -9.48 2.74 -15.80
CA SER A 41 -8.20 2.08 -15.51
C SER A 41 -7.16 3.05 -14.95
N THR A 42 -7.08 4.26 -15.50
CA THR A 42 -6.16 5.29 -15.02
C THR A 42 -6.56 5.80 -13.63
N ASP A 43 -7.84 6.01 -13.37
CA ASP A 43 -8.35 6.42 -12.05
C ASP A 43 -8.07 5.33 -11.00
N ALA A 44 -8.26 4.06 -11.35
CA ALA A 44 -7.92 2.93 -10.47
C ALA A 44 -6.41 2.87 -10.19
N ALA A 45 -5.57 3.05 -11.22
CA ALA A 45 -4.13 3.09 -11.07
C ALA A 45 -3.70 4.28 -10.19
N ALA A 46 -4.25 5.46 -10.41
CA ALA A 46 -3.98 6.65 -9.60
C ALA A 46 -4.35 6.43 -8.12
N GLN A 47 -5.50 5.82 -7.83
CA GLN A 47 -5.90 5.49 -6.46
C GLN A 47 -4.96 4.47 -5.80
N SER A 48 -4.51 3.44 -6.54
CA SER A 48 -3.52 2.49 -6.02
C SER A 48 -2.16 3.15 -5.75
N LEU A 49 -1.75 4.08 -6.61
CA LEU A 49 -0.52 4.85 -6.44
C LEU A 49 -0.63 5.76 -5.23
N ASP A 50 -1.74 6.47 -5.04
CA ASP A 50 -1.96 7.33 -3.87
C ASP A 50 -1.91 6.52 -2.55
N LYS A 51 -2.58 5.37 -2.51
CA LYS A 51 -2.50 4.43 -1.38
C LYS A 51 -1.09 3.93 -1.12
N THR A 52 -0.25 3.79 -2.15
CA THR A 52 1.13 3.30 -2.01
C THR A 52 2.11 4.42 -1.68
N LEU A 53 1.91 5.61 -2.24
CA LEU A 53 2.89 6.70 -2.25
C LEU A 53 2.61 7.83 -1.25
N LYS A 54 1.45 7.84 -0.54
CA LYS A 54 1.02 8.88 0.44
C LYS A 54 2.08 9.96 0.65
N ALA A 55 1.91 11.11 -0.02
CA ALA A 55 2.82 12.23 0.11
C ALA A 55 2.97 12.62 1.58
N GLY A 56 4.20 12.71 2.06
CA GLY A 56 4.48 12.95 3.47
C GLY A 56 5.96 13.11 3.75
N PHE A 57 6.29 13.25 5.03
CA PHE A 57 7.65 13.40 5.50
C PHE A 57 7.90 12.41 6.65
N THR A 58 9.16 12.04 6.86
CA THR A 58 9.56 11.18 7.98
C THR A 58 10.19 12.05 9.05
N LEU A 59 9.65 11.98 10.26
CA LEU A 59 10.30 12.54 11.45
C LEU A 59 11.24 11.47 12.00
N GLY A 60 12.51 11.83 12.18
CA GLY A 60 13.53 10.95 12.72
C GLY A 60 14.30 11.64 13.84
N ASN A 61 14.89 10.84 14.72
CA ASN A 61 15.84 11.37 15.69
C ASN A 61 17.09 11.91 14.97
N ASN A 62 17.66 13.01 15.47
CA ASN A 62 18.91 13.55 14.96
C ASN A 62 20.09 13.04 15.82
N PRO A 63 20.96 12.16 15.28
CA PRO A 63 22.06 11.56 16.03
C PRO A 63 23.09 12.58 16.55
N ARG A 64 23.18 13.76 15.92
CA ARG A 64 24.13 14.81 16.34
C ARG A 64 23.71 15.47 17.65
N THR A 65 22.40 15.61 17.88
CA THR A 65 21.85 16.25 19.07
C THR A 65 21.34 15.24 20.09
N ASN A 66 21.04 14.01 19.65
CA ASN A 66 20.64 12.90 20.50
C ASN A 66 21.26 11.61 19.95
N PRO A 67 22.45 11.20 20.43
CA PRO A 67 23.11 9.98 19.94
C PRO A 67 22.39 8.68 20.36
N GLY A 68 21.41 8.74 21.26
CA GLY A 68 20.70 7.58 21.78
C GLY A 68 21.44 6.87 22.91
N THR A 69 21.20 5.56 23.04
CA THR A 69 21.77 4.66 24.04
C THR A 69 22.47 3.48 23.37
N ALA A 70 23.21 2.67 24.13
CA ALA A 70 23.81 1.43 23.64
C ALA A 70 22.80 0.44 23.03
N ARG A 71 21.50 0.61 23.29
CA ARG A 71 20.41 -0.24 22.78
C ARG A 71 19.50 0.45 21.76
N GLY A 72 19.81 1.68 21.32
CA GLY A 72 19.05 2.33 20.25
C GLY A 72 19.39 3.80 20.04
N SER A 73 19.30 4.25 18.79
CA SER A 73 19.74 5.59 18.34
C SER A 73 18.79 6.75 18.65
N GLY A 74 17.99 6.66 19.73
CA GLY A 74 16.99 7.67 20.12
C GLY A 74 15.67 7.59 19.33
N THR A 75 14.62 8.24 19.85
CA THR A 75 13.25 8.21 19.30
C THR A 75 12.66 9.61 19.19
N VAL A 76 11.71 9.81 18.28
CA VAL A 76 10.88 11.02 18.28
C VAL A 76 9.93 10.96 19.47
N SER A 77 9.83 12.04 20.25
CA SER A 77 8.98 12.08 21.44
C SER A 77 7.50 12.10 21.07
N ASN A 78 6.63 11.52 21.91
CA ASN A 78 5.18 11.60 21.67
C ASN A 78 4.68 13.05 21.61
N LYS A 79 5.30 13.97 22.38
CA LYS A 79 4.98 15.40 22.34
C LYS A 79 5.19 16.00 20.94
N ASP A 80 6.31 15.70 20.30
CA ASP A 80 6.62 16.23 18.96
C ASP A 80 5.73 15.58 17.90
N ILE A 81 5.42 14.28 18.05
CA ILE A 81 4.45 13.59 17.20
C ILE A 81 3.08 14.24 17.32
N ASP A 82 2.62 14.51 18.53
CA ASP A 82 1.31 15.13 18.78
C ASP A 82 1.25 16.57 18.26
N ALA A 83 2.35 17.32 18.34
CA ALA A 83 2.43 18.66 17.76
C ALA A 83 2.25 18.66 16.24
N VAL A 84 2.74 17.62 15.55
CA VAL A 84 2.63 17.50 14.10
C VAL A 84 1.33 16.85 13.66
N LYS A 85 0.89 15.77 14.33
CA LYS A 85 -0.31 15.02 13.93
C LYS A 85 -1.59 15.84 13.98
N ASN A 86 -1.60 16.88 14.83
CA ASN A 86 -2.76 17.76 15.03
C ASN A 86 -2.75 18.99 14.10
N LEU A 87 -1.76 19.13 13.22
CA LEU A 87 -1.72 20.22 12.24
C LEU A 87 -2.78 20.02 11.16
N GLU A 88 -3.35 21.13 10.69
CA GLU A 88 -4.27 21.13 9.56
C GLU A 88 -3.58 20.59 8.30
N GLY A 89 -4.21 19.62 7.63
CA GLY A 89 -3.66 18.95 6.45
C GLY A 89 -2.93 17.64 6.74
N VAL A 90 -2.62 17.31 8.01
CA VAL A 90 -2.12 15.97 8.37
C VAL A 90 -3.32 15.03 8.54
N THR A 91 -3.46 14.10 7.60
CA THR A 91 -4.62 13.18 7.54
C THR A 91 -4.35 11.81 8.16
N ASP A 92 -3.07 11.42 8.28
CA ASP A 92 -2.66 10.12 8.80
C ASP A 92 -1.22 10.18 9.34
N TYR A 93 -0.88 9.29 10.25
CA TYR A 93 0.47 9.20 10.81
C TYR A 93 0.82 7.76 11.23
N VAL A 94 2.10 7.41 11.12
CA VAL A 94 2.61 6.09 11.52
C VAL A 94 3.77 6.29 12.47
N LYS A 95 3.65 5.76 13.68
CA LYS A 95 4.78 5.63 14.60
C LYS A 95 5.51 4.35 14.24
N ARG A 96 6.80 4.46 13.95
CA ARG A 96 7.67 3.30 13.72
C ARG A 96 8.86 3.38 14.67
N GLN A 97 9.08 2.32 15.42
CA GLN A 97 10.22 2.21 16.32
C GLN A 97 10.92 0.88 16.12
N ASN A 98 12.25 0.94 16.04
CA ASN A 98 13.07 -0.26 16.07
C ASN A 98 13.48 -0.52 17.52
N ALA A 99 13.37 -1.76 17.96
CA ALA A 99 13.82 -2.18 19.27
C ALA A 99 14.58 -3.51 19.13
N THR A 100 15.71 -3.62 19.80
CA THR A 100 16.40 -4.89 19.97
C THR A 100 15.88 -5.54 21.23
N VAL A 101 15.17 -6.66 21.08
CA VAL A 101 14.50 -7.36 22.18
C VAL A 101 15.14 -8.73 22.35
N ASP A 102 15.45 -9.07 23.60
CA ASP A 102 15.88 -10.41 23.97
C ASP A 102 14.66 -11.29 24.21
N PHE A 103 14.52 -12.35 23.40
CA PHE A 103 13.40 -13.27 23.50
C PHE A 103 13.76 -14.43 24.42
N ILE A 104 13.38 -14.29 25.70
CA ILE A 104 13.59 -15.30 26.74
C ILE A 104 12.95 -16.63 26.32
N ASN A 105 13.66 -17.74 26.50
CA ASN A 105 13.22 -19.11 26.18
C ASN A 105 12.94 -19.38 24.69
N THR A 106 13.49 -18.57 23.78
CA THR A 106 13.42 -18.85 22.34
C THR A 106 14.81 -19.02 21.74
N LYS A 107 14.89 -19.58 20.54
CA LYS A 107 16.13 -19.64 19.75
C LYS A 107 15.86 -19.00 18.39
N LEU A 108 16.69 -18.03 18.01
CA LEU A 108 16.64 -17.46 16.67
C LEU A 108 16.94 -18.55 15.63
N VAL A 109 16.09 -18.62 14.61
CA VAL A 109 16.26 -19.54 13.48
C VAL A 109 16.83 -18.74 12.31
N PRO A 110 18.03 -19.09 11.79
CA PRO A 110 18.59 -18.42 10.63
C PRO A 110 17.76 -18.74 9.38
N LEU A 111 17.69 -17.78 8.46
CA LEU A 111 17.04 -17.99 7.17
C LEU A 111 17.88 -18.95 6.31
N PRO A 112 17.26 -19.91 5.58
CA PRO A 112 17.97 -20.96 4.83
C PRO A 112 19.00 -20.45 3.80
N SER A 113 18.87 -19.20 3.37
CA SER A 113 19.68 -18.55 2.33
C SER A 113 20.64 -17.47 2.85
N GLY A 114 20.88 -17.38 4.17
CA GLY A 114 21.89 -16.46 4.74
C GLY A 114 21.56 -14.97 4.65
N GLY A 115 20.40 -14.60 4.09
CA GLY A 115 20.00 -13.19 3.90
C GLY A 115 19.70 -12.40 5.17
N SER A 116 19.75 -13.01 6.36
CA SER A 116 19.58 -12.32 7.64
C SER A 116 20.83 -11.55 8.09
N GLY A 117 22.01 -11.83 7.50
CA GLY A 117 23.28 -11.24 7.94
C GLY A 117 23.61 -11.55 9.41
N TYR A 118 23.09 -12.67 9.92
CA TYR A 118 23.21 -13.15 11.29
C TYR A 118 24.12 -14.38 11.28
N ASP A 119 25.42 -14.14 11.41
CA ASP A 119 26.46 -15.19 11.37
C ASP A 119 26.78 -15.71 12.78
N ALA A 120 27.55 -16.79 12.86
CA ALA A 120 27.96 -17.40 14.14
C ALA A 120 28.69 -16.43 15.10
N GLU A 121 29.33 -15.37 14.61
CA GLU A 121 29.90 -14.32 15.45
C GLU A 121 28.84 -13.42 16.09
N LYS A 122 27.80 -13.04 15.33
CA LYS A 122 26.69 -12.24 15.86
C LYS A 122 25.82 -13.05 16.80
N ASP A 123 25.69 -14.36 16.56
CA ASP A 123 25.01 -15.28 17.47
C ASP A 123 25.70 -15.32 18.85
N LYS A 124 27.04 -15.27 18.89
CA LYS A 124 27.80 -15.14 20.15
C LYS A 124 27.63 -13.78 20.83
N GLN A 125 27.49 -12.71 20.05
CA GLN A 125 27.46 -11.33 20.57
C GLN A 125 26.07 -10.88 21.02
N PHE A 126 25.03 -11.30 20.31
CA PHE A 126 23.65 -10.88 20.53
C PHE A 126 22.76 -12.01 21.06
N GLY A 127 23.22 -13.27 21.02
CA GLY A 127 22.47 -14.42 21.52
C GLY A 127 21.08 -14.49 20.89
N ASN A 128 20.05 -14.53 21.74
CA ASN A 128 18.66 -14.59 21.31
C ASN A 128 18.01 -13.22 21.04
N ALA A 129 18.80 -12.14 21.01
CA ALA A 129 18.28 -10.81 20.77
C ALA A 129 17.99 -10.56 19.28
N ALA A 130 16.74 -10.22 18.95
CA ALA A 130 16.35 -9.85 17.61
C ALA A 130 15.90 -8.39 17.53
N THR A 131 16.22 -7.73 16.43
CA THR A 131 15.67 -6.40 16.13
C THR A 131 14.26 -6.58 15.60
N ILE A 132 13.29 -6.05 16.34
CA ILE A 132 11.90 -5.94 15.91
C ILE A 132 11.57 -4.52 15.50
N ILE A 133 10.57 -4.40 14.64
CA ILE A 133 9.98 -3.14 14.24
C ILE A 133 8.57 -3.09 14.84
N GLY A 134 8.35 -2.17 15.77
CA GLY A 134 7.03 -1.85 16.29
C GLY A 134 6.38 -0.76 15.44
N VAL A 135 5.09 -0.95 15.12
CA VAL A 135 4.26 0.04 14.44
C VAL A 135 2.90 0.14 15.11
N ASN A 136 2.35 1.35 15.17
CA ASN A 136 0.99 1.61 15.69
C ASN A 136 -0.12 1.07 14.76
N LYS A 137 0.13 1.06 13.44
CA LYS A 137 -0.79 0.51 12.44
C LYS A 137 -0.02 -0.29 11.38
N SER A 138 -0.18 -1.61 11.39
CA SER A 138 0.61 -2.48 10.49
C SER A 138 0.21 -2.39 9.03
N GLU A 139 -1.07 -2.12 8.73
CA GLU A 139 -1.53 -1.88 7.36
C GLU A 139 -0.79 -0.72 6.70
N SER A 140 -0.39 0.27 7.50
CA SER A 140 0.33 1.45 7.02
C SER A 140 1.85 1.24 6.93
N GLU A 141 2.38 0.09 7.34
CA GLU A 141 3.80 -0.23 7.24
C GLU A 141 4.20 -0.44 5.77
N LYS A 142 5.40 0.02 5.41
CA LYS A 142 5.86 0.08 4.02
C LYS A 142 5.79 -1.25 3.30
N LYS A 143 6.14 -2.37 3.95
CA LYS A 143 6.17 -3.70 3.32
C LYS A 143 4.77 -4.22 3.02
N PHE A 144 3.78 -3.91 3.87
CA PHE A 144 2.38 -4.24 3.61
C PHE A 144 1.76 -3.31 2.57
N ARG A 145 2.02 -2.00 2.64
CA ARG A 145 1.55 -1.03 1.64
C ARG A 145 2.12 -1.25 0.25
N ALA A 146 3.39 -1.67 0.16
CA ALA A 146 4.05 -2.00 -1.09
C ALA A 146 3.76 -3.44 -1.56
N GLU A 147 2.83 -4.14 -0.90
CA GLU A 147 2.44 -5.53 -1.19
C GLU A 147 3.59 -6.54 -1.20
N SER A 148 4.75 -6.17 -0.64
CA SER A 148 5.91 -7.06 -0.50
C SER A 148 5.66 -8.14 0.55
N LEU A 149 4.78 -7.86 1.52
CA LEU A 149 4.25 -8.81 2.47
C LEU A 149 2.72 -8.77 2.45
N LYS A 150 2.10 -9.95 2.57
CA LYS A 150 0.64 -10.09 2.66
C LYS A 150 0.29 -10.83 3.95
N LEU A 151 -0.69 -10.32 4.68
CA LEU A 151 -1.23 -11.00 5.84
C LEU A 151 -2.06 -12.20 5.38
N ILE A 152 -1.65 -13.41 5.75
CA ILE A 152 -2.31 -14.67 5.34
C ILE A 152 -3.45 -15.07 6.27
N ALA A 153 -3.43 -14.61 7.53
CA ALA A 153 -4.41 -14.94 8.55
C ALA A 153 -4.51 -13.81 9.59
N GLY A 154 -5.68 -13.64 10.18
CA GLY A 154 -5.95 -12.62 11.20
C GLY A 154 -6.26 -11.24 10.60
N ARG A 155 -6.02 -10.19 11.41
CA ARG A 155 -6.21 -8.79 11.02
C ARG A 155 -4.96 -7.96 11.30
N HIS A 156 -4.83 -6.84 10.60
CA HIS A 156 -3.79 -5.85 10.90
C HIS A 156 -3.95 -5.31 12.33
N ILE A 157 -2.81 -5.12 13.01
CA ILE A 157 -2.76 -4.41 14.29
C ILE A 157 -3.07 -2.92 14.12
N THR A 158 -3.70 -2.36 15.13
CA THR A 158 -4.21 -0.99 15.25
C THR A 158 -3.79 -0.38 16.58
N GLU A 159 -3.95 0.94 16.73
CA GLU A 159 -3.56 1.65 17.96
C GLU A 159 -4.36 1.23 19.20
N ASN A 160 -5.53 0.62 19.00
CA ASN A 160 -6.41 0.16 20.07
C ASN A 160 -6.05 -1.25 20.56
N ASP A 161 -5.09 -1.92 19.91
CA ASP A 161 -4.66 -3.25 20.32
C ASP A 161 -3.70 -3.15 21.50
N SER A 162 -4.06 -3.78 22.62
CA SER A 162 -3.21 -3.94 23.80
C SER A 162 -2.82 -5.41 23.98
N HIS A 163 -1.63 -5.65 24.53
CA HIS A 163 -1.22 -6.95 25.05
C HIS A 163 -1.36 -6.96 26.57
#